data_AF-A0AA38YJY7-F1
#
_entry.id   AF-A0AA38YJY7-F1
#
_cell.length_a   1.000
_cell.length_b   1.000
_cell.length_c   1.000
_cell.angle_alpha   90.00
_cell.angle_beta   90.00
_cell.angle_gamma   90.00
#
_symmetry.space_group_name_H-M   'P 1'
#
loop_
_entity.id
_entity.type
_entity.pdbx_description
1 polymer ?
#
loop_
_entity_poly.entity_id
_entity_poly.type
_entity_poly.pdbx_seq_one_letter_code
_entity_poly.pdbx_strand_id
1 'polypeptide(L)'
;MDALTTLVTPLSYVISFLRICSALDTITANQIIKDGETITSAGGSFELGFFSRPANSNKRYLGIWYNKVATGTVDGLPTENSHSLILIDPEF
;
A
#
# COMPACT_ATOMS: atom_id res chain seq x y z
N MET A 1 30.28 -18.95 17.81
CA MET A 1 29.51 -17.84 17.23
C MET A 1 30.42 -16.63 17.28
N ASP A 2 30.98 -16.31 16.14
CA ASP A 2 31.86 -15.19 15.87
C ASP A 2 31.14 -13.86 16.16
N ALA A 3 31.81 -12.93 16.84
CA ALA A 3 31.21 -11.65 17.24
C ALA A 3 30.61 -10.86 16.06
N LEU A 4 31.11 -11.13 14.84
CA LEU A 4 30.59 -10.58 13.60
C LEU A 4 29.17 -11.06 13.28
N THR A 5 28.87 -12.36 13.41
CA THR A 5 27.52 -12.88 13.14
C THR A 5 26.48 -12.42 14.18
N THR A 6 26.89 -12.23 15.43
CA THR A 6 26.02 -11.68 16.49
C THR A 6 25.65 -10.22 16.25
N LEU A 7 26.51 -9.41 15.61
CA LEU A 7 26.23 -8.01 15.30
C LEU A 7 25.42 -7.84 14.01
N VAL A 8 25.66 -8.69 13.00
CA VAL A 8 25.01 -8.57 11.69
C VAL A 8 23.54 -8.99 11.72
N THR A 9 23.18 -9.98 12.53
CA THR A 9 21.80 -10.50 12.63
C THR A 9 20.76 -9.47 13.12
N PRO A 10 20.95 -8.74 14.23
CA PRO A 10 20.00 -7.71 14.65
C PRO A 10 19.97 -6.53 13.68
N LEU A 11 21.11 -6.15 13.10
CA LEU A 11 21.19 -5.08 12.12
C LEU A 11 20.37 -5.42 10.86
N SER A 12 20.49 -6.65 10.36
CA SER A 12 19.67 -7.15 9.26
C SER A 12 18.18 -7.13 9.60
N TYR A 13 17.80 -7.51 10.83
CA TYR A 13 16.40 -7.49 11.26
C TYR A 13 15.86 -6.05 11.30
N VAL A 14 16.61 -5.12 11.89
CA VAL A 14 16.25 -3.69 11.93
C VAL A 14 16.09 -3.12 10.53
N ILE A 15 17.00 -3.41 9.60
CA ILE A 15 16.92 -2.93 8.21
C ILE A 15 15.69 -3.51 7.50
N SER A 16 15.37 -4.79 7.69
CA SER A 16 14.15 -5.41 7.13
C SER A 16 12.88 -4.76 7.69
N PHE A 17 12.84 -4.41 8.97
CA PHE A 17 11.72 -3.68 9.57
C PHE A 17 11.59 -2.25 9.05
N LEU A 18 12.71 -1.54 8.88
CA LEU A 18 12.71 -0.18 8.32
C LEU A 18 12.21 -0.15 6.87
N ARG A 19 12.52 -1.18 6.07
CA ARG A 19 11.99 -1.36 4.70
C ARG A 19 10.47 -1.50 4.64
N ILE A 20 9.85 -2.09 5.67
CA ILE A 20 8.39 -2.23 5.76
C ILE A 20 7.74 -0.89 6.18
N CYS A 21 8.46 -0.06 6.94
CA CYS A 21 7.95 1.21 7.49
C CYS A 21 8.10 2.41 6.53
N SER A 22 8.91 2.31 5.47
CA SER A 22 9.03 3.37 4.47
C SER A 22 7.86 3.33 3.50
N ALA A 23 6.82 4.12 3.77
CA ALA A 23 5.83 4.46 2.77
C ALA A 23 6.52 5.21 1.61
N LEU A 24 6.21 4.82 0.37
CA LEU A 24 6.87 5.36 -0.82
C LEU A 24 6.18 6.68 -1.21
N ASP A 25 6.94 7.79 -1.18
CA ASP A 25 6.46 9.11 -1.61
C ASP A 25 6.50 9.29 -3.13
N THR A 26 7.10 8.36 -3.87
CA THR A 26 7.26 8.48 -5.32
C THR A 26 7.15 7.11 -5.96
N ILE A 27 6.16 6.95 -6.82
CA ILE A 27 6.05 5.79 -7.70
C ILE A 27 6.93 6.08 -8.92
N THR A 28 7.95 5.24 -9.11
CA THR A 28 8.80 5.33 -10.31
C THR A 28 8.14 4.54 -11.44
N ALA A 29 8.27 5.01 -12.69
CA ALA A 29 7.60 4.42 -13.85
C ALA A 29 7.94 2.92 -14.08
N ASN A 30 9.06 2.45 -13.53
CA ASN A 30 9.53 1.07 -13.66
C ASN A 30 9.08 0.15 -12.52
N GLN A 31 8.25 0.64 -11.60
CA GLN A 31 7.80 -0.13 -10.46
C GLN A 31 6.56 -0.95 -10.84
N ILE A 32 6.68 -2.28 -10.72
CA ILE A 32 5.59 -3.21 -11.03
C ILE A 32 4.72 -3.36 -9.78
N ILE A 33 3.41 -3.14 -9.93
CA ILE A 33 2.40 -3.43 -8.91
C ILE A 33 1.65 -4.67 -9.38
N LYS A 34 1.59 -5.71 -8.56
CA LYS A 34 0.81 -6.91 -8.86
C LYS A 34 -0.62 -6.77 -8.34
N ASP A 35 -1.52 -7.58 -8.88
CA ASP A 35 -2.87 -7.69 -8.35
C ASP A 35 -2.84 -8.17 -6.89
N GLY A 36 -3.55 -7.44 -6.02
CA GLY A 36 -3.49 -7.62 -4.56
C GLY A 36 -2.38 -6.83 -3.85
N GLU A 37 -1.46 -6.19 -4.57
CA GLU A 37 -0.52 -5.23 -3.99
C GLU A 37 -1.09 -3.81 -4.10
N THR A 38 -0.79 -3.00 -3.09
CA THR A 38 -1.16 -1.58 -3.05
C THR A 38 0.03 -0.72 -2.63
N ILE A 39 0.02 0.54 -3.06
CA ILE A 39 1.01 1.54 -2.65
C ILE A 39 0.29 2.62 -1.86
N THR A 40 0.72 2.81 -0.62
CA THR A 40 0.24 3.88 0.26
C THR A 40 1.19 5.07 0.20
N SER A 41 0.63 6.27 0.01
CA SER A 41 1.36 7.54 0.13
C SER A 41 1.98 7.73 1.52
N ALA A 42 3.02 8.57 1.68
CA ALA A 42 3.68 8.71 2.99
C ALA A 42 2.79 9.26 4.11
N GLY A 43 1.74 10.00 3.75
CA GLY A 43 0.72 10.48 4.71
C GLY A 43 -0.36 9.45 5.05
N GLY A 44 -0.31 8.22 4.52
CA GLY A 44 -1.32 7.19 4.73
C GLY A 44 -2.70 7.49 4.11
N SER A 45 -2.85 8.67 3.50
CA SER A 45 -4.15 9.24 3.14
C SER A 45 -4.65 8.77 1.78
N PHE A 46 -3.75 8.33 0.92
CA PHE A 46 -4.05 7.85 -0.42
C PHE A 46 -3.40 6.49 -0.65
N GLU A 47 -4.12 5.64 -1.37
CA GLU A 47 -3.67 4.32 -1.73
C GLU A 47 -3.97 4.07 -3.22
N LEU A 48 -2.99 3.52 -3.93
CA LEU A 48 -3.08 3.13 -5.33
C LEU A 48 -3.06 1.61 -5.40
N GLY A 49 -3.94 1.01 -6.19
CA GLY A 49 -3.91 -0.43 -6.43
C GLY A 49 -4.99 -0.92 -7.39
N PHE A 50 -4.97 -2.22 -7.63
CA PHE A 50 -5.97 -2.88 -8.46
C PHE A 50 -7.21 -3.23 -7.65
N PHE A 51 -8.39 -3.00 -8.22
CA PHE A 51 -9.66 -3.40 -7.60
C PHE A 51 -10.65 -3.93 -8.64
N SER A 52 -11.60 -4.71 -8.16
CA SER A 52 -12.72 -5.21 -8.95
C SER A 52 -13.95 -4.39 -8.63
N ARG A 53 -14.66 -3.93 -9.66
CA ARG A 53 -15.89 -3.17 -9.45
C ARG A 53 -17.01 -4.11 -8.97
N PRO A 54 -17.84 -3.71 -7.99
CA PRO A 54 -18.99 -4.51 -7.59
C PRO A 54 -20.05 -4.47 -8.69
N ALA A 55 -20.11 -5.53 -9.50
CA ALA A 55 -21.22 -5.90 -10.38
C ALA A 55 -20.78 -7.04 -11.32
N ASN A 56 -20.44 -8.21 -10.77
CA ASN A 56 -20.24 -9.46 -11.53
C ASN A 56 -19.25 -9.37 -12.71
N SER A 57 -18.37 -8.35 -12.72
CA SER A 57 -17.46 -8.12 -13.82
C SER A 57 -16.10 -8.71 -13.46
N ASN A 58 -15.53 -9.51 -14.35
CA ASN A 58 -14.13 -9.95 -14.24
C ASN A 58 -13.14 -8.83 -14.64
N LYS A 59 -13.59 -7.57 -14.66
CA LYS A 59 -12.78 -6.42 -15.04
C LYS A 59 -11.96 -5.96 -13.83
N ARG A 60 -10.66 -5.81 -14.06
CA ARG A 60 -9.69 -5.27 -13.11
C ARG A 60 -9.39 -3.83 -13.47
N TYR A 61 -9.54 -2.96 -12.50
CA TYR A 61 -9.31 -1.53 -12.65
C TYR A 61 -8.11 -1.12 -11.80
N LEU A 62 -7.35 -0.15 -12.28
CA LEU A 62 -6.34 0.53 -11.49
C LEU A 62 -6.91 1.87 -11.03
N GLY A 63 -6.78 2.20 -9.75
CA GLY A 63 -7.23 3.49 -9.27
C GLY A 63 -6.60 3.91 -7.96
N ILE A 64 -6.80 5.19 -7.66
CA ILE A 64 -6.34 5.83 -6.43
C ILE A 64 -7.58 6.15 -5.59
N TRP A 65 -7.58 5.75 -4.33
CA TRP A 65 -8.64 6.08 -3.39
C TRP A 65 -8.08 6.81 -2.17
N TYR A 66 -8.94 7.63 -1.56
CA TYR A 66 -8.63 8.27 -0.29
C TYR A 66 -8.88 7.28 0.83
N ASN A 67 -7.81 6.87 1.50
CA ASN A 67 -7.90 6.13 2.75
C ASN A 67 -7.95 7.16 3.88
N LYS A 68 -9.16 7.44 4.38
CA LYS A 68 -9.31 8.27 5.56
C LYS A 68 -8.77 7.46 6.74
N VAL A 69 -7.46 7.55 6.99
CA VAL A 69 -6.88 7.06 8.24
C VAL A 69 -7.71 7.70 9.34
N ALA A 70 -8.47 6.88 10.06
CA ALA A 70 -9.29 7.35 11.16
C ALA A 70 -8.35 7.90 12.24
N THR A 71 -8.01 9.18 12.15
CA THR A 71 -7.16 9.90 13.12
C THR A 71 -7.91 10.12 14.44
N GLY A 72 -8.60 9.10 14.97
CA GLY A 72 -9.44 9.27 16.14
C GLY A 72 -10.21 8.07 16.69
N THR A 73 -9.93 6.83 16.30
CA THR A 73 -10.59 5.70 17.00
C THR A 73 -9.66 4.50 17.11
N VAL A 74 -9.19 4.26 18.33
CA VAL A 74 -8.93 2.92 18.85
C VAL A 74 -10.05 2.01 18.36
N ASP A 75 -9.70 0.89 17.72
CA ASP A 75 -10.59 -0.08 17.06
C ASP A 75 -11.04 0.28 15.64
N GLY A 76 -10.09 0.25 14.69
CA GLY A 76 -10.08 -0.64 13.52
C GLY A 76 -11.33 -0.83 12.64
N LEU A 77 -12.39 -0.04 12.78
CA LEU A 77 -13.59 -0.17 11.96
C LEU A 77 -13.45 0.73 10.72
N PRO A 78 -13.38 0.15 9.50
CA PRO A 78 -13.42 0.95 8.28
C PRO A 78 -14.77 1.64 8.21
N THR A 79 -14.78 2.97 8.34
CA THR A 79 -15.96 3.77 8.01
C THR A 79 -16.11 3.81 6.49
N GLU A 80 -17.34 3.65 6.02
CA GLU A 80 -17.76 3.31 4.65
C GLU A 80 -17.44 4.37 3.55
N ASN A 81 -16.46 5.24 3.75
CA ASN A 81 -16.31 6.50 3.01
C ASN A 81 -15.14 6.53 2.02
N SER A 82 -14.54 5.39 1.68
CA SER A 82 -13.42 5.32 0.73
C SER A 82 -13.92 5.46 -0.71
N HIS A 83 -14.19 6.69 -1.15
CA HIS A 83 -14.49 6.97 -2.55
C HIS A 83 -13.19 6.93 -3.38
N SER A 84 -13.19 6.18 -4.48
CA SER A 84 -12.11 6.24 -5.48
C SER A 84 -12.12 7.61 -6.16
N LEU A 85 -10.95 8.25 -6.21
CA LEU A 85 -10.79 9.60 -6.74
C LEU A 85 -10.53 9.58 -8.25
N ILE A 86 -9.77 8.59 -8.71
CA ILE A 86 -9.40 8.43 -10.12
C ILE A 86 -9.49 6.95 -10.47
N LEU A 87 -10.15 6.66 -11.59
CA LEU A 87 -10.38 5.32 -12.13
C LEU A 87 -9.75 5.24 -13.52
N ILE A 88 -8.85 4.28 -13.72
CA ILE A 88 -8.26 3.98 -15.02
C ILE A 88 -8.98 2.75 -15.56
N ASP A 89 -9.83 2.97 -16.57
CA ASP A 89 -10.52 1.91 -17.29
C ASP A 89 -9.52 1.18 -18.21
N PRO A 90 -9.44 -0.17 -18.16
CA PRO A 90 -8.51 -0.95 -18.97
C PRO A 90 -8.90 -1.06 -20.46
N GLU A 91 -10.01 -0.45 -20.88
CA GLU A 91 -10.58 -0.58 -22.23
C GLU A 91 -10.35 0.66 -23.14
N PHE A 92 -9.49 1.60 -22.72
CA PHE A 92 -9.00 2.70 -23.57
C PHE A 92 -7.57 2.45 -24.06
#